data_AF-A0A1M3BCF4-F1
#
_entry.id   AF-A0A1M3BCF4-F1
#
_cell.length_a   1.000
_cell.length_b   1.000
_cell.length_c   1.000
_cell.angle_alpha   90.00
_cell.angle_beta   90.00
_cell.angle_gamma   90.00
#
_symmetry.space_group_name_H-M   'P 1'
#
loop_
_entity.id
_entity.type
_entity.pdbx_description
1 polymer ?
#
loop_
_entity_poly.entity_id
_entity_poly.type
_entity_poly.pdbx_seq_one_letter_code
_entity_poly.pdbx_strand_id
1 'polypeptide(L)'
;MKLELLIAWGVKQFITLGIAGGLQKNLLIGDIIVCEKAIRDEGTSHHYLPYDKYAYPSKNMLSRFLNALDQSNKRYHKGTSWTTDTFFRQTKEEVELYQKEGVLCVEMEASALFSIASLYNVEMAAIFTISDTHANLEWQPSFGEEKTKTGLATIFELALKVAIEEN
;
A
#
# COMPACT_ATOMS: atom_id res chain seq x y z
N MET A 1 -11.81 -8.20 -7.86
CA MET A 1 -10.43 -8.73 -7.77
C MET A 1 -10.13 -9.59 -9.00
N LYS A 2 -9.10 -9.26 -9.79
CA LYS A 2 -8.71 -10.02 -11.01
C LYS A 2 -7.38 -10.78 -10.83
N LEU A 3 -6.80 -10.74 -9.63
CA LEU A 3 -5.47 -11.25 -9.33
C LEU A 3 -5.37 -12.75 -9.64
N GLU A 4 -6.30 -13.56 -9.14
CA GLU A 4 -6.26 -15.02 -9.34
C GLU A 4 -6.41 -15.43 -10.80
N LEU A 5 -7.18 -14.67 -11.60
CA LEU A 5 -7.29 -14.91 -13.04
C LEU A 5 -5.94 -14.70 -13.74
N LEU A 6 -5.21 -13.65 -13.37
CA LEU A 6 -3.88 -13.37 -13.92
C LEU A 6 -2.85 -14.41 -13.45
N ILE A 7 -2.93 -14.85 -12.20
CA ILE A 7 -2.11 -15.96 -11.68
C ILE A 7 -2.37 -17.23 -12.48
N ALA A 8 -3.65 -17.56 -12.75
CA ALA A 8 -4.04 -18.71 -13.56
C ALA A 8 -3.56 -18.61 -15.01
N TRP A 9 -3.42 -17.39 -15.56
CA TRP A 9 -2.79 -17.14 -16.86
C TRP A 9 -1.26 -17.11 -16.84
N GLY A 10 -0.64 -17.35 -15.68
CA GLY A 10 0.81 -17.52 -15.56
C GLY A 10 1.57 -16.27 -15.15
N VAL A 11 0.91 -15.15 -14.82
CA VAL A 11 1.58 -13.96 -14.28
C VAL A 11 2.18 -14.28 -12.91
N LYS A 12 3.46 -13.92 -12.71
CA LYS A 12 4.22 -14.25 -11.49
C LYS A 12 4.60 -13.04 -10.64
N GLN A 13 4.52 -11.84 -11.20
CA GLN A 13 4.90 -10.61 -10.53
C GLN A 13 3.77 -9.59 -10.64
N PHE A 14 3.43 -9.00 -9.50
CA PHE A 14 2.35 -8.04 -9.36
C PHE A 14 2.85 -6.84 -8.59
N ILE A 15 2.39 -5.67 -9.02
CA ILE A 15 2.66 -4.40 -8.36
C ILE A 15 1.32 -3.69 -8.30
N THR A 16 0.82 -3.44 -7.09
CA THR A 16 -0.35 -2.58 -6.91
C THR A 16 0.11 -1.17 -6.61
N LEU A 17 -0.50 -0.21 -7.30
CA LEU A 17 -0.25 1.21 -7.18
C LEU A 17 -1.58 1.88 -6.90
N GLY A 18 -1.60 2.79 -5.93
CA GLY A 18 -2.83 3.45 -5.57
C GLY A 18 -2.62 4.72 -4.79
N ILE A 19 -3.73 5.22 -4.29
CA ILE A 19 -3.79 6.33 -3.37
C ILE A 19 -4.14 5.83 -1.98
N ALA A 20 -3.77 6.57 -0.94
CA ALA A 20 -4.06 6.21 0.44
C ALA A 20 -4.29 7.46 1.31
N GLY A 21 -5.04 7.28 2.40
CA GLY A 21 -5.25 8.30 3.41
C GLY A 21 -4.10 8.32 4.41
N GLY A 22 -3.43 9.45 4.59
CA GLY A 22 -2.36 9.60 5.57
C GLY A 22 -2.90 9.61 7.01
N LEU A 23 -2.27 8.84 7.91
CA LEU A 23 -2.62 8.80 9.32
C LEU A 23 -1.68 9.63 10.19
N GLN A 24 -0.46 9.90 9.75
CA GLN A 24 0.55 10.60 10.53
C GLN A 24 0.63 12.09 10.18
N LYS A 25 0.82 12.95 11.19
CA LYS A 25 0.86 14.42 11.01
C LYS A 25 2.03 14.93 10.17
N ASN A 26 3.08 14.13 10.03
CA ASN A 26 4.26 14.46 9.24
C ASN A 26 4.17 14.01 7.77
N LEU A 27 3.09 13.31 7.39
CA LEU A 27 2.83 12.94 6.00
C LEU A 27 2.13 14.07 5.26
N LEU A 28 2.55 14.29 4.02
CA LEU A 28 2.04 15.31 3.13
C LEU A 28 1.34 14.67 1.92
N ILE A 29 0.37 15.38 1.34
CA ILE A 29 -0.22 14.99 0.07
C ILE A 29 0.88 14.85 -0.99
N GLY A 30 0.87 13.72 -1.71
CA GLY A 30 1.90 13.36 -2.69
C GLY A 30 3.09 12.58 -2.11
N ASP A 31 3.18 12.39 -0.79
CA ASP A 31 4.22 11.53 -0.19
C ASP A 31 4.02 10.09 -0.65
N ILE A 32 5.14 9.41 -0.94
CA ILE A 32 5.17 8.02 -1.39
C ILE A 32 5.29 7.11 -0.19
N ILE A 33 4.42 6.10 -0.11
CA ILE A 33 4.46 5.05 0.92
C ILE A 33 4.82 3.72 0.26
N VAL A 34 5.93 3.13 0.69
CA VAL A 34 6.27 1.73 0.41
C VAL A 34 5.71 0.87 1.54
N CYS A 35 4.71 0.05 1.22
CA CYS A 35 4.03 -0.77 2.22
C CYS A 35 4.88 -2.00 2.58
N GLU A 36 5.38 -2.07 3.81
CA GLU A 36 6.15 -3.22 4.33
C GLU A 36 5.28 -4.33 4.91
N LYS A 37 4.09 -3.96 5.38
CA LYS A 37 3.07 -4.86 5.92
C LYS A 37 1.74 -4.13 5.97
N ALA A 38 0.65 -4.88 5.84
CA ALA A 38 -0.70 -4.35 5.84
C ALA A 38 -1.51 -4.98 6.96
N ILE A 39 -2.24 -4.18 7.74
CA ILE A 39 -3.19 -4.67 8.74
C ILE A 39 -4.39 -5.28 8.03
N ARG A 40 -4.80 -6.48 8.48
CA ARG A 40 -5.91 -7.27 7.93
C ARG A 40 -7.23 -6.92 8.62
N ASP A 41 -7.72 -5.71 8.40
CA ASP A 41 -9.01 -5.21 8.92
C ASP A 41 -10.08 -5.15 7.81
N GLU A 42 -10.00 -6.13 6.92
CA GLU A 42 -10.95 -6.41 5.84
C GLU A 42 -11.25 -7.92 5.83
N GLY A 43 -12.34 -8.33 5.19
CA GLY A 43 -12.83 -9.72 5.27
C GLY A 43 -12.12 -10.72 4.36
N THR A 44 -11.61 -10.28 3.21
CA THR A 44 -11.11 -11.13 2.12
C THR A 44 -9.87 -11.91 2.53
N SER A 45 -8.85 -11.29 3.13
CA SER A 45 -7.59 -11.97 3.47
C SER A 45 -7.78 -13.20 4.37
N HIS A 46 -8.76 -13.15 5.29
CA HIS A 46 -9.10 -14.24 6.21
C HIS A 46 -9.65 -15.50 5.53
N HIS A 47 -10.07 -15.39 4.27
CA HIS A 47 -10.43 -16.56 3.45
C HIS A 47 -9.23 -17.25 2.80
N TYR A 48 -8.08 -16.58 2.69
CA TYR A 48 -6.87 -17.11 2.03
C TYR A 48 -5.79 -17.55 3.02
N LEU A 49 -5.69 -16.88 4.18
CA LEU A 49 -4.68 -17.18 5.20
C LEU A 49 -5.32 -17.31 6.60
N PRO A 50 -4.76 -18.13 7.50
CA PRO A 50 -5.12 -18.14 8.92
C PRO A 50 -5.10 -16.73 9.53
N TYR A 51 -5.84 -16.53 10.61
CA TYR A 51 -5.89 -15.24 11.29
C TYR A 51 -4.50 -14.78 11.72
N ASP A 52 -4.15 -13.57 11.30
CA ASP A 52 -2.99 -12.81 11.74
C ASP A 52 -3.36 -11.32 11.65
N LYS A 53 -2.70 -10.47 12.42
CA LYS A 53 -2.86 -9.01 12.34
C LYS A 53 -2.34 -8.47 11.00
N TYR A 54 -1.28 -9.07 10.45
CA TYR A 54 -0.58 -8.52 9.28
C TYR A 54 -0.55 -9.49 8.09
N ALA A 55 -0.56 -8.91 6.89
CA ALA A 55 -0.11 -9.55 5.66
C ALA A 55 1.12 -8.80 5.12
N TYR A 56 1.94 -9.48 4.30
CA TYR A 56 3.26 -8.99 3.90
C TYR A 56 3.45 -9.02 2.37
N PRO A 57 4.14 -8.02 1.79
CA PRO A 57 4.61 -8.10 0.41
C PRO A 57 5.70 -9.18 0.29
N SER A 58 6.00 -9.55 -0.95
CA SER A 58 7.14 -10.42 -1.23
C SER A 58 8.45 -9.68 -0.93
N LYS A 59 9.35 -10.34 -0.20
CA LYS A 59 10.63 -9.75 0.23
C LYS A 59 11.45 -9.23 -0.94
N ASN A 60 11.50 -10.00 -2.04
CA ASN A 60 12.24 -9.62 -3.23
C ASN A 60 11.67 -8.35 -3.89
N MET A 61 10.35 -8.29 -4.12
CA MET A 61 9.71 -7.08 -4.66
C MET A 61 9.92 -5.86 -3.77
N LEU A 62 9.78 -6.00 -2.45
CA LEU A 62 10.02 -4.92 -1.52
C LEU A 62 11.46 -4.39 -1.64
N SER A 63 12.47 -5.27 -1.64
CA SER A 63 13.87 -4.89 -1.79
C SER A 63 14.15 -4.19 -3.12
N ARG A 64 13.57 -4.66 -4.23
CA ARG A 64 13.71 -4.02 -5.56
C ARG A 64 13.16 -2.59 -5.55
N PHE A 65 12.01 -2.37 -4.93
CA PHE A 65 11.42 -1.03 -4.81
C PHE A 65 12.25 -0.09 -3.95
N LEU A 66 12.76 -0.56 -2.81
CA LEU A 66 13.62 0.25 -1.94
C LEU A 66 14.91 0.65 -2.67
N ASN A 67 15.56 -0.29 -3.35
CA ASN A 67 16.75 0.00 -4.15
C ASN A 67 16.46 1.01 -5.28
N ALA A 68 15.33 0.85 -5.99
CA ALA A 68 14.95 1.76 -7.07
C ALA A 68 14.64 3.17 -6.54
N LEU A 69 14.04 3.29 -5.36
CA LEU A 69 13.76 4.56 -4.70
C LEU A 69 15.04 5.25 -4.21
N ASP A 70 15.94 4.51 -3.57
CA ASP A 70 17.23 5.04 -3.09
C ASP A 70 18.07 5.60 -4.26
N GLN A 71 18.01 4.97 -5.43
CA GLN A 71 18.66 5.47 -6.65
C GLN A 71 17.95 6.69 -7.26
N SER A 72 16.66 6.87 -7.02
CA SER A 72 15.85 7.93 -7.63
C SER A 72 15.97 9.27 -6.90
N ASN A 73 16.60 9.31 -5.72
CA ASN A 73 16.62 10.47 -4.81
C ASN A 73 15.22 11.05 -4.49
N LYS A 74 14.15 10.28 -4.72
CA LYS A 74 12.79 10.68 -4.36
C LYS A 74 12.57 10.38 -2.87
N ARG A 75 11.96 11.32 -2.16
CA ARG A 75 11.56 11.10 -0.77
C ARG A 75 10.45 10.06 -0.72
N TYR A 76 10.60 9.08 0.16
CA TYR A 76 9.58 8.08 0.43
C TYR A 76 9.52 7.78 1.93
N HIS A 77 8.41 7.20 2.34
CA HIS A 77 8.20 6.63 3.65
C HIS A 77 8.00 5.13 3.50
N LYS A 78 8.51 4.37 4.44
CA LYS A 78 8.42 2.93 4.46
C LYS A 78 7.74 2.52 5.76
N GLY A 79 6.66 1.73 5.68
CA GLY A 79 5.95 1.35 6.88
C GLY A 79 4.64 0.60 6.66
N THR A 80 3.78 0.63 7.67
CA THR A 80 2.57 -0.19 7.74
C THR A 80 1.38 0.52 7.12
N SER A 81 0.57 -0.19 6.34
CA SER A 81 -0.78 0.26 5.94
C SER A 81 -1.86 -0.38 6.80
N TRP A 82 -3.02 0.25 6.86
CA TRP A 82 -4.26 -0.31 7.38
C TRP A 82 -5.20 -0.56 6.20
N THR A 83 -5.49 -1.84 5.91
CA THR A 83 -6.46 -2.21 4.88
C THR A 83 -7.84 -2.35 5.50
N THR A 84 -8.84 -1.63 5.00
CA THR A 84 -10.23 -1.72 5.46
C THR A 84 -11.23 -1.80 4.30
N ASP A 85 -12.35 -2.49 4.52
CA ASP A 85 -13.47 -2.55 3.56
C ASP A 85 -14.34 -1.27 3.56
N THR A 86 -14.08 -0.35 4.49
CA THR A 86 -15.05 0.68 4.87
C THR A 86 -14.50 2.10 4.77
N PHE A 87 -14.75 2.73 3.62
CA PHE A 87 -14.28 4.09 3.35
C PHE A 87 -14.71 5.11 4.42
N PHE A 88 -15.97 5.07 4.88
CA PHE A 88 -16.54 6.05 5.82
C PHE A 88 -16.64 5.58 7.28
N ARG A 89 -16.11 4.40 7.63
CA ARG A 89 -16.30 3.82 8.97
C ARG A 89 -15.08 3.94 9.89
N GLN A 90 -14.01 4.57 9.43
CA GLN A 90 -12.80 4.82 10.20
C GLN A 90 -13.11 5.71 11.43
N THR A 91 -13.17 5.13 12.63
CA THR A 91 -13.42 5.85 13.87
C THR A 91 -12.23 6.68 14.30
N LYS A 92 -12.47 7.69 15.15
CA LYS A 92 -11.37 8.44 15.80
C LYS A 92 -10.53 7.51 16.65
N GLU A 93 -11.15 6.57 17.35
CA GLU A 93 -10.48 5.60 18.21
C GLU A 93 -9.53 4.67 17.42
N GLU A 94 -9.96 4.18 16.25
CA GLU A 94 -9.12 3.37 15.35
C GLU A 94 -7.97 4.21 14.77
N VAL A 95 -8.26 5.43 14.30
CA VAL A 95 -7.22 6.33 13.78
C VAL A 95 -6.18 6.63 14.85
N GLU A 96 -6.59 6.95 16.08
CA GLU A 96 -5.67 7.19 17.20
C GLU A 96 -4.87 5.93 17.58
N LEU A 97 -5.49 4.76 17.58
CA LEU A 97 -4.82 3.48 17.82
C LEU A 97 -3.71 3.27 16.79
N TYR A 98 -4.04 3.36 15.50
CA TYR A 98 -3.09 3.13 14.42
C TYR A 98 -2.05 4.24 14.31
N GLN A 99 -2.38 5.48 14.70
CA GLN A 99 -1.42 6.54 14.89
C GLN A 99 -0.36 6.17 15.93
N LYS A 100 -0.78 5.69 17.11
CA LYS A 100 0.11 5.26 18.21
C LYS A 100 0.98 4.06 17.80
N GLU A 101 0.46 3.17 16.96
CA GLU A 101 1.21 2.04 16.41
C GLU A 101 2.17 2.42 15.27
N GLY A 102 2.16 3.68 14.82
CA GLY A 102 3.01 4.16 13.73
C GLY A 102 2.57 3.70 12.34
N VAL A 103 1.29 3.33 12.17
CA VAL A 103 0.71 3.04 10.85
C VAL A 103 0.71 4.31 10.02
N LEU A 104 1.17 4.22 8.78
CA LEU A 104 1.39 5.40 7.94
C LEU A 104 0.12 5.82 7.22
N CYS A 105 -0.60 4.86 6.65
CA CYS A 105 -1.75 5.15 5.81
C CYS A 105 -2.86 4.10 5.93
N VAL A 106 -4.05 4.49 5.47
CA VAL A 106 -5.22 3.64 5.28
C VAL A 106 -5.51 3.49 3.78
N GLU A 107 -5.82 2.27 3.36
CA GLU A 107 -6.12 1.89 1.98
C GLU A 107 -7.07 0.67 1.98
N MET A 108 -7.39 0.08 0.82
CA MET A 108 -8.51 -0.87 0.72
C MET A 108 -8.15 -2.18 0.01
N GLU A 109 -6.87 -2.48 -0.26
CA GLU A 109 -6.49 -3.64 -1.09
C GLU A 109 -5.27 -4.45 -0.60
N ALA A 110 -4.29 -3.85 0.07
CA ALA A 110 -2.97 -4.45 0.26
C ALA A 110 -3.00 -5.79 1.00
N SER A 111 -3.74 -5.87 2.11
CA SER A 111 -3.75 -7.07 2.94
C SER A 111 -4.34 -8.29 2.23
N ALA A 112 -5.42 -8.09 1.45
CA ALA A 112 -6.03 -9.12 0.61
C ALA A 112 -5.06 -9.55 -0.51
N LEU A 113 -4.47 -8.59 -1.23
CA LEU A 113 -3.53 -8.87 -2.33
C LEU A 113 -2.28 -9.62 -1.85
N PHE A 114 -1.72 -9.24 -0.72
CA PHE A 114 -0.59 -9.92 -0.08
C PHE A 114 -0.95 -11.34 0.35
N SER A 115 -2.14 -11.53 0.92
CA SER A 115 -2.58 -12.85 1.37
C SER A 115 -2.77 -13.83 0.22
N ILE A 116 -3.37 -13.38 -0.89
CA ILE A 116 -3.52 -14.16 -2.11
C ILE A 116 -2.15 -14.47 -2.73
N ALA A 117 -1.29 -13.46 -2.85
CA ALA A 117 0.04 -13.64 -3.42
C ALA A 117 0.88 -14.64 -2.62
N SER A 118 0.79 -14.58 -1.28
CA SER A 118 1.46 -15.53 -0.38
C SER A 118 0.94 -16.95 -0.56
N LEU A 119 -0.39 -17.15 -0.62
CA LEU A 119 -0.99 -18.48 -0.81
C LEU A 119 -0.57 -19.12 -2.14
N TYR A 120 -0.53 -18.33 -3.22
CA TYR A 120 -0.20 -18.82 -4.57
C TYR A 120 1.29 -18.72 -4.92
N ASN A 121 2.13 -18.31 -3.97
CA ASN A 121 3.58 -18.16 -4.14
C ASN A 121 3.95 -17.32 -5.39
N VAL A 122 3.33 -16.16 -5.52
CA VAL A 122 3.66 -15.14 -6.54
C VAL A 122 4.22 -13.89 -5.88
N GLU A 123 4.97 -13.11 -6.65
CA GLU A 123 5.61 -11.89 -6.18
C GLU A 123 4.62 -10.71 -6.18
N MET A 124 4.52 -9.97 -5.07
CA MET A 124 3.62 -8.84 -4.90
C MET A 124 4.25 -7.72 -4.07
N ALA A 125 4.07 -6.48 -4.50
CA ALA A 125 4.33 -5.28 -3.69
C ALA A 125 3.21 -4.26 -3.83
N ALA A 126 3.03 -3.41 -2.81
CA ALA A 126 2.07 -2.32 -2.80
C ALA A 126 2.75 -0.99 -2.49
N ILE A 127 2.49 0.02 -3.32
CA ILE A 127 3.01 1.38 -3.13
C ILE A 127 1.86 2.36 -3.31
N PHE A 128 1.83 3.35 -2.44
CA PHE A 128 0.77 4.35 -2.42
C PHE A 128 1.35 5.75 -2.51
N THR A 129 0.54 6.67 -3.01
CA THR A 129 0.74 8.10 -2.77
C THR A 129 -0.35 8.61 -1.83
N ILE A 130 0.00 9.51 -0.92
CA ILE A 130 -1.01 10.12 -0.04
C ILE A 130 -1.92 11.06 -0.84
N SER A 131 -3.23 10.84 -0.78
CA SER A 131 -4.25 11.63 -1.50
C SER A 131 -5.21 12.39 -0.61
N ASP A 132 -5.24 12.07 0.67
CA ASP A 132 -6.11 12.61 1.69
C ASP A 132 -5.50 12.31 3.06
N THR A 133 -6.02 12.90 4.12
CA THR A 133 -5.48 12.69 5.47
C THR A 133 -6.55 12.60 6.53
N HIS A 134 -6.30 11.74 7.52
CA HIS A 134 -7.05 11.60 8.77
C HIS A 134 -6.19 12.02 9.98
N ALA A 135 -5.00 12.59 9.76
CA ALA A 135 -4.00 12.81 10.80
C ALA A 135 -4.45 13.74 11.94
N ASN A 136 -5.43 14.60 11.69
CA ASN A 136 -6.03 15.51 12.67
C ASN A 136 -7.39 15.03 13.19
N LEU A 137 -7.73 13.75 13.02
CA LEU A 137 -9.03 13.15 13.40
C LEU A 137 -10.23 13.76 12.65
N GLU A 138 -9.94 14.46 11.56
CA GLU A 138 -10.87 14.99 10.59
C GLU A 138 -10.35 14.61 9.21
N TRP A 139 -11.27 14.14 8.36
CA TRP A 139 -10.93 13.75 6.99
C TRP A 139 -10.74 14.97 6.10
N GLN A 140 -9.63 15.03 5.40
CA GLN A 140 -9.28 16.11 4.48
C GLN A 140 -8.95 15.52 3.10
N PRO A 141 -9.90 15.55 2.14
CA PRO A 141 -9.69 15.00 0.81
C PRO A 141 -8.87 15.93 -0.09
N SER A 142 -7.90 15.36 -0.82
CA SER A 142 -7.03 16.06 -1.78
C SER A 142 -6.82 15.25 -3.08
N PHE A 143 -7.79 14.41 -3.46
CA PHE A 143 -7.68 13.47 -4.58
C PHE A 143 -7.29 14.11 -5.92
N GLY A 144 -7.83 15.31 -6.18
CA GLY A 144 -7.61 16.04 -7.44
C GLY A 144 -6.38 16.95 -7.45
N GLU A 145 -5.65 17.05 -6.33
CA GLU A 145 -4.51 17.94 -6.23
C GLU A 145 -3.35 17.50 -7.12
N GLU A 146 -2.60 18.48 -7.61
CA GLU A 146 -1.44 18.24 -8.48
C GLU A 146 -0.37 17.39 -7.80
N LYS A 147 -0.24 17.51 -6.48
CA LYS A 147 0.68 16.68 -5.69
C LYS A 147 0.28 15.20 -5.73
N THR A 148 -1.01 14.88 -5.59
CA THR A 148 -1.53 13.51 -5.70
C THR A 148 -1.24 12.93 -7.08
N LYS A 149 -1.49 13.70 -8.14
CA LYS A 149 -1.19 13.27 -9.53
C LYS A 149 0.31 13.05 -9.75
N THR A 150 1.15 13.96 -9.25
CA THR A 150 2.60 13.86 -9.33
C THR A 150 3.13 12.62 -8.59
N GLY A 151 2.55 12.33 -7.42
CA GLY A 151 2.84 11.12 -6.65
C GLY A 151 2.45 9.85 -7.41
N LEU A 152 1.24 9.79 -7.98
CA LEU A 152 0.78 8.68 -8.81
C LEU A 152 1.69 8.45 -10.03
N ALA A 153 2.02 9.51 -10.76
CA ALA A 153 2.93 9.43 -11.91
C ALA A 153 4.31 8.89 -11.49
N THR A 154 4.82 9.36 -10.35
CA THR A 154 6.09 8.92 -9.80
C THR A 154 6.10 7.42 -9.46
N ILE A 155 5.08 6.93 -8.75
CA ILE A 155 5.04 5.50 -8.35
C ILE A 155 4.82 4.61 -9.58
N PHE A 156 4.13 5.12 -10.61
CA PHE A 156 3.98 4.43 -11.89
C PHE A 156 5.30 4.30 -12.65
N GLU A 157 6.07 5.38 -12.79
CA GLU A 157 7.41 5.35 -13.39
C GLU A 157 8.34 4.38 -12.65
N LEU A 158 8.32 4.44 -11.32
CA LEU A 158 9.11 3.55 -10.47
C LEU A 158 8.72 2.08 -10.65
N ALA A 159 7.42 1.80 -10.71
CA ALA A 159 6.92 0.45 -10.92
C ALA A 159 7.29 -0.10 -12.30
N LEU A 160 7.27 0.72 -13.35
CA LEU A 160 7.74 0.32 -14.67
C LEU A 160 9.22 -0.05 -14.64
N LYS A 161 10.06 0.76 -13.98
CA LYS A 161 11.48 0.45 -13.79
C LYS A 161 11.66 -0.90 -13.08
N VAL A 162 10.97 -1.11 -11.95
CA VAL A 162 11.04 -2.38 -11.19
C VAL A 162 10.44 -3.55 -11.99
N ALA A 163 9.42 -3.35 -12.82
CA ALA A 163 8.84 -4.43 -13.60
C ALA A 163 9.72 -4.88 -14.77
N ILE A 164 10.48 -3.95 -15.37
CA ILE A 164 11.28 -4.20 -16.58
C ILE A 164 12.72 -4.60 -16.26
N GLU A 165 13.26 -4.23 -15.09
CA GLU A 165 14.58 -4.70 -14.64
C GLU A 165 14.56 -6.24 -14.48
N GLU A 166 15.00 -6.96 -15.51
CA GLU A 166 15.20 -8.40 -15.46
C GLU A 166 16.27 -8.76 -14.41
N ASN A 167 16.03 -9.87 -13.71
CA ASN A 167 17.06 -10.53 -12.88
C ASN A 167 18.08 -11.23 -13.78
#